data_AF-A0A0Q5KUQ9-F1
#
_entry.id   AF-A0A0Q5KUQ9-F1
#
_cell.length_a   1.000
_cell.length_b   1.000
_cell.length_c   1.000
_cell.angle_alpha   90.00
_cell.angle_beta   90.00
_cell.angle_gamma   90.00
#
_symmetry.space_group_name_H-M   'P 1'
#
loop_
_entity.id
_entity.type
_entity.pdbx_description
1 polymer ?
#
loop_
_entity_poly.entity_id
_entity_poly.type
_entity_poly.pdbx_seq_one_letter_code
_entity_poly.pdbx_strand_id
1 'polypeptide(L)'
;MSALAIRRLVERALAEAEIEVGTYRLPDGEETPAVYLGNPPEGTTARGLEVVVSPTPKKLGIEAFKYPGMPTAYPVRLVNWDGLPDVLEDAINAIAGYFWPFEETPKSVPVEPEQYVFALFFDPEDPELNPSQEG
;
A
#
# COMPACT_ATOMS: atom_id res chain seq x y z
N MET A 1 -11.96 -0.23 -7.80
CA MET A 1 -11.22 -1.35 -7.20
C MET A 1 -11.59 -1.54 -5.72
N SER A 2 -11.65 -2.79 -5.22
CA SER A 2 -11.90 -3.10 -3.80
C SER A 2 -10.61 -3.14 -2.97
N ALA A 3 -10.69 -2.97 -1.64
CA ALA A 3 -9.52 -3.09 -0.75
C ALA A 3 -8.81 -4.46 -0.89
N LEU A 4 -9.57 -5.53 -1.13
CA LEU A 4 -9.01 -6.87 -1.36
C LEU A 4 -8.19 -6.93 -2.65
N ALA A 5 -8.64 -6.27 -3.73
CA ALA A 5 -7.89 -6.20 -4.96
C ALA A 5 -6.60 -5.39 -4.81
N ILE A 6 -6.65 -4.28 -4.06
CA ILE A 6 -5.45 -3.50 -3.70
C ILE A 6 -4.45 -4.35 -2.92
N ARG A 7 -4.91 -5.07 -1.89
CA ARG A 7 -4.04 -5.98 -1.13
C ARG A 7 -3.36 -6.99 -2.05
N ARG A 8 -4.09 -7.63 -2.96
CA ARG A 8 -3.51 -8.61 -3.89
C ARG A 8 -2.49 -7.99 -4.84
N LEU A 9 -2.73 -6.76 -5.30
CA LEU A 9 -1.76 -6.03 -6.11
C LEU A 9 -0.49 -5.68 -5.32
N VAL A 10 -0.64 -5.27 -4.06
CA VAL A 10 0.51 -5.02 -3.17
C VAL A 10 1.29 -6.30 -2.93
N GLU A 11 0.63 -7.41 -2.59
CA GLU A 11 1.26 -8.73 -2.43
C GLU A 11 2.02 -9.15 -3.69
N ARG A 12 1.42 -8.94 -4.87
CA ARG A 12 2.04 -9.23 -6.15
C ARG A 12 3.26 -8.34 -6.43
N ALA A 13 3.14 -7.04 -6.19
CA ALA A 13 4.21 -6.08 -6.41
C ALA A 13 5.46 -6.41 -5.59
N LEU A 14 5.26 -6.75 -4.31
CA LEU A 14 6.34 -7.15 -3.41
C LEU A 14 6.95 -8.50 -3.84
N ALA A 15 6.11 -9.47 -4.21
CA ALA A 15 6.60 -10.78 -4.66
C ALA A 15 7.41 -10.71 -5.96
N GLU A 16 6.98 -9.90 -6.95
CA GLU A 16 7.73 -9.73 -8.21
C GLU A 16 9.04 -8.95 -8.03
N ALA A 17 9.12 -8.09 -7.01
CA ALA A 17 10.35 -7.41 -6.62
C ALA A 17 11.25 -8.25 -5.69
N GLU A 18 10.89 -9.52 -5.44
CA GLU A 18 11.62 -10.43 -4.52
C GLU A 18 11.74 -9.88 -3.08
N ILE A 19 10.77 -9.05 -2.65
CA ILE A 19 10.71 -8.48 -1.31
C ILE A 19 9.91 -9.41 -0.40
N GLU A 20 10.59 -9.98 0.60
CA GLU A 20 9.95 -10.84 1.59
C GLU A 20 9.09 -10.01 2.55
N VAL A 21 7.80 -10.35 2.62
CA VAL A 21 6.93 -9.86 3.68
C VAL A 21 7.28 -10.55 4.99
N GLY A 22 7.09 -9.80 6.07
CA GLY A 22 7.25 -10.30 7.42
C GLY A 22 6.26 -11.38 7.81
N THR A 23 6.27 -11.76 9.08
CA THR A 23 5.33 -12.73 9.65
C THR A 23 4.57 -12.12 10.82
N TYR A 24 3.25 -12.26 10.80
CA TYR A 24 2.41 -12.09 11.98
C TYR A 24 2.37 -13.37 12.79
N ARG A 25 2.37 -13.21 14.11
CA ARG A 25 1.90 -14.21 15.06
C ARG A 25 0.60 -13.72 15.67
N LEU A 26 -0.48 -14.43 15.39
CA LEU A 26 -1.83 -14.14 15.85
C LEU A 26 -2.01 -14.47 17.34
N PRO A 27 -3.08 -13.98 17.99
CA PRO A 27 -3.30 -14.18 19.43
C PRO A 27 -3.45 -15.65 19.86
N ASP A 28 -3.93 -16.50 18.96
CA ASP A 28 -4.02 -17.95 19.14
C ASP A 28 -2.69 -18.69 18.86
N GLY A 29 -1.67 -17.96 18.41
CA GLY A 29 -0.35 -18.47 18.09
C GLY A 29 -0.17 -18.89 16.62
N GLU A 30 -1.19 -18.76 15.77
CA GLU A 30 -1.06 -19.01 14.33
C GLU A 30 -0.08 -18.01 13.68
N GLU A 31 0.73 -18.48 12.74
CA GLU A 31 1.66 -17.64 11.98
C GLU A 31 1.17 -17.47 10.54
N THR A 32 1.21 -16.23 10.04
CA THR A 32 0.72 -15.86 8.71
C THR A 32 1.56 -14.72 8.14
N PRO A 33 1.66 -14.53 6.81
CA PRO A 33 2.35 -13.38 6.23
C PRO A 33 1.86 -12.05 6.82
N ALA A 34 2.77 -11.10 7.04
CA ALA A 34 2.49 -9.82 7.69
C ALA A 34 1.76 -8.82 6.78
N VAL A 35 0.70 -9.27 6.09
CA VAL A 35 -0.12 -8.44 5.19
C VAL A 35 -1.57 -8.46 5.67
N TYR A 36 -2.13 -7.30 6.03
CA TYR A 36 -3.48 -7.22 6.59
C TYR A 36 -4.35 -6.13 5.94
N LEU A 37 -5.67 -6.38 5.92
CA LEU A 37 -6.68 -5.38 5.58
C LEU A 37 -7.20 -4.73 6.87
N GLY A 38 -6.88 -3.46 7.08
CA GLY A 38 -7.16 -2.77 8.34
C GLY A 38 -6.21 -3.17 9.45
N ASN A 39 -6.65 -3.01 10.70
CA ASN A 39 -5.79 -3.33 11.83
C ASN A 39 -5.76 -4.84 12.07
N PRO A 40 -4.58 -5.44 12.27
CA PRO A 40 -4.48 -6.80 12.78
C PRO A 40 -5.23 -6.95 14.12
N PRO A 41 -5.66 -8.17 14.49
CA PRO A 41 -6.29 -8.43 15.77
C PRO A 41 -5.44 -7.96 16.96
N GLU A 42 -6.10 -7.55 18.04
CA GLU A 42 -5.40 -7.18 19.27
C GLU A 42 -4.58 -8.36 19.80
N GLY A 43 -3.31 -8.10 20.15
CA GLY A 43 -2.37 -9.13 20.58
C GLY A 43 -1.56 -9.77 19.45
N THR A 44 -1.83 -9.41 18.18
CA THR A 44 -0.95 -9.79 17.06
C THR A 44 0.42 -9.12 17.20
N THR A 45 1.49 -9.89 17.02
CA THR A 45 2.86 -9.37 16.92
C THR A 45 3.40 -9.56 15.50
N ALA A 46 4.23 -8.65 15.03
CA ALA A 46 4.85 -8.72 13.71
C ALA A 46 6.38 -8.80 13.81
N ARG A 47 7.01 -9.40 12.80
CA ARG A 47 8.46 -9.36 12.52
C ARG A 47 8.68 -9.11 11.04
N GLY A 48 9.81 -8.54 10.66
CA GLY A 48 10.12 -8.18 9.28
C GLY A 48 9.27 -7.03 8.75
N LEU A 49 8.94 -7.07 7.45
CA LEU A 49 8.09 -6.08 6.79
C LEU A 49 6.60 -6.33 7.03
N GLU A 50 5.95 -5.46 7.80
CA GLU A 50 4.50 -5.42 7.96
C GLU A 50 3.88 -4.53 6.89
N VAL A 51 2.78 -5.00 6.29
CA VAL A 51 1.98 -4.29 5.30
C VAL A 51 0.54 -4.21 5.76
N VAL A 52 0.03 -3.00 5.93
CA VAL A 52 -1.37 -2.76 6.30
C VAL A 52 -2.06 -1.88 5.28
N VAL A 53 -3.03 -2.46 4.60
CA VAL A 53 -3.86 -1.77 3.61
C VAL A 53 -5.14 -1.29 4.30
N SER A 54 -5.43 0.01 4.20
CA SER A 54 -6.68 0.56 4.73
C SER A 54 -7.89 -0.07 4.03
N PRO A 55 -8.91 -0.53 4.76
CA PRO A 55 -10.13 -1.07 4.14
C PRO A 55 -10.99 0.04 3.54
N THR A 56 -10.84 1.27 4.06
CA THR A 56 -11.57 2.45 3.61
C THR A 56 -10.65 3.29 2.76
N PRO A 57 -11.01 3.58 1.50
CA PRO A 57 -10.23 4.49 0.71
C PRO A 57 -10.41 5.94 1.19
N LYS A 58 -9.40 6.77 0.97
CA LYS A 58 -9.45 8.20 1.19
C LYS A 58 -9.71 8.91 -0.14
N LYS A 59 -10.62 9.89 -0.11
CA LYS A 59 -10.73 10.88 -1.17
C LYS A 59 -9.60 11.87 -0.99
N LEU A 60 -8.79 12.04 -2.03
CA LEU A 60 -7.75 13.05 -2.02
C LEU A 60 -8.41 14.40 -2.28
N GLY A 61 -8.45 15.24 -1.24
CA GLY A 61 -8.93 16.61 -1.38
C GLY A 61 -7.90 17.42 -2.15
N ILE A 62 -8.22 17.77 -3.39
CA ILE A 62 -7.46 18.80 -4.11
C ILE A 62 -8.01 20.14 -3.60
N GLU A 63 -7.34 20.79 -2.66
CA GLU A 63 -7.72 22.16 -2.24
C GLU A 63 -7.69 23.16 -3.42
N ALA A 64 -7.16 22.81 -4.59
CA ALA A 64 -7.00 23.71 -5.74
C ALA A 64 -7.90 23.46 -6.97
N PHE A 65 -8.46 22.29 -7.25
CA PHE A 65 -9.21 22.06 -8.50
C PHE A 65 -10.42 21.15 -8.35
N LYS A 66 -11.60 21.72 -8.64
CA LYS A 66 -12.92 21.07 -8.74
C LYS A 66 -13.01 20.22 -10.02
N TYR A 67 -12.28 19.11 -10.09
CA TYR A 67 -12.55 18.10 -11.12
C TYR A 67 -13.62 17.10 -10.60
N PRO A 68 -14.70 16.86 -11.35
CA PRO A 68 -15.51 15.65 -11.18
C PRO A 68 -14.63 14.44 -11.52
N GLY A 69 -14.66 13.39 -10.69
CA GLY A 69 -13.80 12.21 -10.85
C GLY A 69 -12.58 12.15 -9.92
N MET A 70 -12.70 12.69 -8.69
CA MET A 70 -11.57 12.64 -7.75
C MET A 70 -11.18 11.18 -7.46
N PRO A 71 -9.90 10.86 -7.63
CA PRO A 71 -9.44 9.49 -7.47
C PRO A 71 -9.57 9.00 -6.04
N THR A 72 -9.96 7.75 -5.95
CA THR A 72 -10.10 7.02 -4.70
C THR A 72 -8.76 6.36 -4.41
N ALA A 73 -8.12 6.72 -3.30
CA ALA A 73 -6.80 6.20 -2.92
C ALA A 73 -6.92 5.26 -1.73
N TYR A 74 -6.16 4.17 -1.71
CA TYR A 74 -6.09 3.26 -0.57
C TYR A 74 -4.76 3.48 0.16
N PRO A 75 -4.77 4.04 1.38
CA PRO A 75 -3.57 4.15 2.18
C PRO A 75 -2.97 2.77 2.47
N VAL A 76 -1.65 2.66 2.34
CA VAL A 76 -0.88 1.50 2.75
C VAL A 76 0.19 1.98 3.74
N ARG A 77 0.22 1.31 4.90
CA ARG A 77 1.24 1.51 5.92
C ARG A 77 2.24 0.36 5.80
N LEU A 78 3.52 0.72 5.74
CA LEU A 78 4.63 -0.23 5.83
C LEU A 78 5.38 0.01 7.13
N VAL A 79 5.72 -1.07 7.82
CA VAL A 79 6.55 -1.02 9.02
C VAL A 79 7.65 -2.06 8.92
N ASN A 80 8.87 -1.65 9.24
CA ASN A 80 10.02 -2.52 9.30
C ASN A 80 10.36 -2.82 10.77
N TRP A 81 9.85 -3.94 11.26
CA TRP A 81 10.01 -4.33 12.67
C TRP A 81 11.42 -4.80 13.02
N ASP A 82 12.21 -5.19 12.02
CA ASP A 82 13.54 -5.77 12.22
C ASP A 82 14.66 -4.76 11.97
N GLY A 83 14.33 -3.52 11.54
CA GLY A 83 15.30 -2.47 11.28
C GLY A 83 16.27 -2.78 10.14
N LEU A 84 15.88 -3.67 9.20
CA LEU A 84 16.71 -4.01 8.05
C LEU A 84 16.91 -2.78 7.15
N PRO A 85 18.14 -2.53 6.64
CA PRO A 85 18.38 -1.39 5.76
C PRO A 85 17.55 -1.50 4.49
N ASP A 86 17.13 -0.35 3.97
CA ASP A 86 16.54 -0.15 2.63
C ASP A 86 15.18 -0.86 2.35
N VAL A 87 14.73 -1.79 3.19
CA VAL A 87 13.47 -2.56 3.02
C VAL A 87 12.25 -1.67 2.79
N LEU A 88 12.14 -0.54 3.49
CA LEU A 88 11.01 0.38 3.32
C LEU A 88 11.06 1.11 1.99
N GLU A 89 12.25 1.53 1.56
CA GLU A 89 12.44 2.20 0.27
C GLU A 89 12.18 1.25 -0.90
N ASP A 90 12.72 0.03 -0.83
CA ASP A 90 12.51 -1.02 -1.83
C ASP A 90 11.02 -1.38 -1.97
N ALA A 91 10.33 -1.56 -0.83
CA ALA A 91 8.90 -1.88 -0.83
C ALA A 91 8.05 -0.73 -1.38
N ILE A 92 8.39 0.53 -1.06
CA ILE A 92 7.73 1.71 -1.64
C ILE A 92 7.91 1.72 -3.15
N ASN A 93 9.14 1.52 -3.64
CA ASN A 93 9.47 1.54 -5.07
C ASN A 93 8.78 0.40 -5.84
N ALA A 94 8.76 -0.81 -5.27
CA ALA A 94 8.08 -1.96 -5.86
C ALA A 94 6.57 -1.73 -6.01
N ILE A 95 5.93 -1.24 -4.94
CA ILE A 95 4.49 -0.97 -4.97
C ILE A 95 4.20 0.22 -5.90
N ALA A 96 5.03 1.27 -5.91
CA ALA A 96 4.86 2.41 -6.81
C ALA A 96 4.75 2.01 -8.29
N GLY A 97 5.56 1.06 -8.74
CA GLY A 97 5.56 0.59 -10.14
C GLY A 97 4.24 -0.01 -10.62
N TYR A 98 3.37 -0.44 -9.69
CA TYR A 98 2.09 -1.08 -9.99
C TYR A 98 0.90 -0.12 -10.06
N PHE A 99 1.01 1.05 -9.43
CA PHE A 99 -0.08 2.02 -9.29
C PHE A 99 0.17 3.29 -10.11
N TRP A 100 1.15 3.26 -11.01
CA TRP A 100 1.57 4.38 -11.83
C TRP A 100 0.99 4.34 -13.25
N PRO A 101 0.40 5.46 -13.73
CA PRO A 101 1.09 6.18 -14.80
C PRO A 101 1.29 7.69 -14.57
N PHE A 102 0.86 8.25 -13.43
CA PHE A 102 0.85 9.70 -13.21
C PHE A 102 2.13 10.21 -12.57
N GLU A 103 2.86 11.12 -13.24
CA GLU A 103 4.17 11.73 -12.90
C GLU A 103 4.47 12.18 -11.44
N GLU A 104 3.56 12.07 -10.47
CA GLU A 104 3.77 12.45 -9.07
C GLU A 104 4.19 11.27 -8.18
N THR A 105 5.49 11.17 -7.86
CA THR A 105 6.07 10.12 -7.02
C THR A 105 5.18 9.84 -5.81
N PRO A 106 4.84 8.57 -5.48
CA PRO A 106 3.97 8.30 -4.35
C PRO A 106 4.50 9.03 -3.12
N LYS A 107 3.65 9.89 -2.55
CA LYS A 107 4.02 10.68 -1.37
C LYS A 107 4.09 9.72 -0.19
N SER A 108 5.29 9.26 0.10
CA SER A 108 5.59 8.60 1.37
C SER A 108 5.77 9.66 2.44
N VAL A 109 5.14 9.43 3.59
CA VAL A 109 5.33 10.27 4.77
C VAL A 109 5.96 9.37 5.83
N PRO A 110 7.20 9.66 6.27
CA PRO A 110 7.75 8.97 7.42
C PRO A 110 6.92 9.34 8.64
N VAL A 111 6.40 8.33 9.33
CA VAL A 111 5.69 8.51 10.61
C VAL A 111 6.67 8.33 11.76
N GLU A 112 7.57 7.35 11.63
CA GLU A 112 8.66 7.02 12.55
C GLU A 112 9.84 6.47 11.73
N PRO A 113 11.09 6.42 12.26
CA PRO A 113 12.24 5.89 11.52
C PRO A 113 12.05 4.48 10.94
N GLU A 114 11.12 3.71 11.47
CA GLU A 114 10.80 2.33 11.06
C GLU A 114 9.43 2.22 10.36
N GLN A 115 8.73 3.34 10.13
CA GLN A 115 7.34 3.34 9.63
C GLN A 115 7.11 4.39 8.55
N TYR A 116 6.54 3.94 7.43
CA TYR A 116 6.05 4.82 6.37
C TYR A 116 4.57 4.59 6.12
N VAL A 117 3.88 5.68 5.81
CA VAL A 117 2.53 5.62 5.23
C VAL A 117 2.58 6.29 3.87
N PHE A 118 2.08 5.61 2.86
CA PHE A 118 1.83 6.22 1.55
C PHE A 118 0.37 6.02 1.15
N ALA A 119 -0.15 7.00 0.44
CA ALA A 119 -1.40 6.85 -0.28
C ALA A 119 -1.08 6.22 -1.64
N LEU A 120 -1.62 5.04 -1.93
CA LEU A 120 -1.56 4.52 -3.29
C LEU A 120 -2.63 5.20 -4.13
N PHE A 121 -2.20 5.76 -5.24
CA PHE A 121 -3.06 6.49 -6.13
C PHE A 121 -3.57 5.53 -7.20
N PHE A 122 -4.89 5.53 -7.34
CA PHE A 122 -5.63 5.08 -8.52
C PHE A 122 -5.89 3.58 -8.68
N ASP A 123 -7.08 3.33 -9.21
CA ASP A 123 -7.47 2.06 -9.81
C ASP A 123 -6.95 2.07 -11.26
N PRO A 124 -5.99 1.20 -11.65
CA PRO A 124 -5.49 1.14 -13.03
C PRO A 124 -6.56 0.76 -14.07
N GLU A 125 -7.71 0.23 -13.63
CA GLU A 125 -8.86 -0.09 -14.47
C GLU A 125 -9.91 1.05 -14.47
N ASP A 126 -9.67 2.17 -13.78
CA ASP A 126 -10.59 3.31 -13.78
C ASP A 126 -10.60 3.97 -15.17
N PRO A 127 -11.75 3.97 -15.87
CA PRO A 127 -11.85 4.56 -17.20
C PRO A 127 -11.60 6.08 -17.19
N GLU A 128 -11.79 6.77 -16.06
CA GLU A 128 -11.50 8.20 -15.94
C GLU A 128 -10.00 8.51 -15.89
N LEU A 129 -9.17 7.49 -15.64
CA LEU A 129 -7.72 7.61 -15.47
C LEU A 129 -6.92 7.03 -16.65
N ASN A 130 -7.59 6.33 -17.57
CA ASN A 130 -7.00 5.78 -18.78
C ASN A 130 -7.72 6.30 -20.04
N PRO A 131 -7.61 7.60 -20.39
CA PRO A 131 -8.29 8.19 -21.54
C PRO A 131 -7.76 7.68 -22.90
N SER A 132 -6.78 6.78 -22.93
CA SER A 132 -6.03 6.38 -24.12
C SER A 132 -6.46 5.05 -24.75
N GLN A 133 -7.63 4.51 -24.41
CA GLN A 133 -8.16 3.26 -25.00
C GLN A 133 -9.25 3.47 -26.06
N GLU A 134 -9.61 4.71 -26.39
CA GLU A 134 -10.38 5.02 -27.60
C GLU A 134 -9.44 5.55 -28.70
N GLY A 135 -8.97 4.65 -29.58
CA GLY A 135 -8.14 4.99 -30.74
C GLY A 135 -7.69 3.79 -31.54
#